data_AF-A0A816EMV2-F1
#
_entry.id   AF-A0A816EMV2-F1
#
_cell.length_a   1.000
_cell.length_b   1.000
_cell.length_c   1.000
_cell.angle_alpha   90.00
_cell.angle_beta   90.00
_cell.angle_gamma   90.00
#
_symmetry.space_group_name_H-M   'P 1'
#
loop_
_entity.id
_entity.type
_entity.pdbx_description
1 polymer ?
#
loop_
_entity_poly.entity_id
_entity_poly.type
_entity_poly.pdbx_seq_one_letter_code
_entity_poly.pdbx_strand_id
1 'polypeptide(L)'
;MADIYPNESWNFVYGEARTIDSLGVYSFARLDPLFPASPQRLLSVPLTDEHCVIMLRRCIKILLHELGHLFGLKHCIYYVCLMNGANNQIEMDRQTLYLCPICLRKLYSTLQFDVRHMYENFVNLYEIYGLEEEHLDITSEPTSDVTGFFEVTVDGKLVHSKKDGDGLPDTKEKMDKIVKAVEEAK
;
A
#
# COMPACT_ATOMS: atom_id res chain seq x y z
N MET A 1 15.37 20.93 2.97
CA MET A 1 14.05 20.36 2.59
C MET A 1 13.03 21.49 2.67
N ALA A 2 12.08 21.57 1.72
CA ALA A 2 11.10 22.65 1.64
C ALA A 2 9.68 22.08 1.60
N ASP A 3 8.77 22.66 2.36
CA ASP A 3 7.36 22.27 2.38
C ASP A 3 6.63 22.79 1.14
N ILE A 4 5.57 22.11 0.70
CA ILE A 4 4.85 22.44 -0.55
C ILE A 4 3.37 22.68 -0.30
N TYR A 5 2.85 23.73 -0.96
CA TYR A 5 1.49 24.22 -0.80
C TYR A 5 0.92 24.45 -2.21
N PRO A 6 -0.19 23.78 -2.59
CA PRO A 6 -0.75 23.92 -3.93
C PRO A 6 -1.45 25.28 -4.13
N ASN A 7 -1.86 25.95 -3.04
CA ASN A 7 -2.51 27.26 -3.03
C ASN A 7 -2.32 27.91 -1.65
N GLU A 8 -2.34 29.24 -1.58
CA GLU A 8 -2.30 30.03 -0.33
C GLU A 8 -3.40 29.65 0.68
N SER A 9 -4.54 29.15 0.21
CA SER A 9 -5.67 28.74 1.07
C SER A 9 -5.60 27.29 1.55
N TRP A 10 -4.60 26.51 1.12
CA TRP A 10 -4.48 25.08 1.42
C TRP A 10 -3.44 24.81 2.51
N ASN A 11 -3.64 23.74 3.28
CA ASN A 11 -2.78 23.43 4.43
C ASN A 11 -1.36 23.01 4.03
N PHE A 12 -1.20 21.96 3.23
CA PHE A 12 0.05 21.47 2.63
C PHE A 12 -0.28 20.22 1.79
N VAL A 13 0.66 19.76 0.97
CA VAL A 13 0.58 18.43 0.34
C VAL A 13 1.89 17.67 0.54
N TYR A 14 1.81 16.34 0.63
CA TYR A 14 3.02 15.49 0.66
C TYR A 14 3.64 15.36 -0.73
N GLY A 15 2.78 15.31 -1.74
CA GLY A 15 3.10 15.32 -3.15
C GLY A 15 1.88 15.73 -3.95
N GLU A 16 2.10 15.99 -5.23
CA GLU A 16 1.06 16.26 -6.19
C GLU A 16 1.47 15.73 -7.56
N ALA A 17 0.53 15.09 -8.25
CA ALA A 17 0.73 14.57 -9.58
C ALA A 17 -0.33 15.08 -10.55
N ARG A 18 0.14 15.53 -11.71
CA ARG A 18 -0.70 15.83 -12.88
C ARG A 18 -0.71 14.62 -13.79
N THR A 19 -1.77 13.83 -13.71
CA THR A 19 -1.96 12.61 -14.50
C THR A 19 -1.83 12.84 -16.00
N ILE A 20 -2.39 13.94 -16.54
CA ILE A 20 -2.40 14.22 -17.99
C ILE A 20 -0.98 14.48 -18.53
N ASP A 21 -0.13 15.12 -17.72
CA ASP A 21 1.21 15.53 -18.12
C ASP A 21 2.30 14.54 -17.67
N SER A 22 1.89 13.45 -17.00
CA SER A 22 2.79 12.45 -16.40
C SER A 22 3.89 13.07 -15.52
N LEU A 23 3.54 14.13 -14.79
CA LEU A 23 4.46 14.85 -13.90
C LEU A 23 4.00 14.70 -12.46
N GLY A 24 4.93 14.36 -11.56
CA GLY A 24 4.72 14.33 -10.11
C GLY A 24 5.82 15.06 -9.37
N VAL A 25 5.47 15.67 -8.24
CA VAL A 25 6.41 16.26 -7.29
C VAL A 25 6.06 15.77 -5.89
N TYR A 26 7.04 15.56 -5.03
CA TYR A 26 6.81 15.29 -3.62
C TYR A 26 7.89 15.95 -2.77
N SER A 27 7.57 16.20 -1.50
CA SER A 27 8.47 16.85 -0.55
C SER A 27 8.87 15.90 0.58
N PHE A 28 10.16 15.94 0.92
CA PHE A 28 10.71 15.25 2.09
C PHE A 28 10.43 15.97 3.42
N ALA A 29 10.01 17.24 3.39
CA ALA A 29 9.98 18.09 4.59
C ALA A 29 9.14 17.50 5.72
N ARG A 30 7.92 17.04 5.40
CA ARG A 30 6.98 16.45 6.37
C ARG A 30 7.16 14.94 6.56
N LEU A 31 8.04 14.32 5.79
CA LEU A 31 8.34 12.88 5.91
C LEU A 31 9.36 12.63 7.03
N ASP A 32 10.16 13.63 7.37
CA ASP A 32 11.07 13.62 8.51
C ASP A 32 10.27 13.33 9.82
N PRO A 33 10.59 12.25 10.55
CA PRO A 33 9.95 11.92 11.82
C PRO A 33 10.02 13.03 12.88
N LEU A 34 11.00 13.92 12.76
CA LEU A 34 11.21 15.02 13.70
C LEU A 34 10.45 16.29 13.30
N PHE A 35 9.76 16.31 12.15
CA PHE A 35 9.01 17.46 11.67
C PHE A 35 7.76 17.76 12.52
N PRO A 36 7.43 19.05 12.79
CA PRO A 36 8.27 20.23 12.57
C PRO A 36 9.38 20.29 13.62
N ALA A 37 10.63 20.17 13.18
CA ALA A 37 11.78 20.29 14.06
C ALA A 37 12.18 21.77 14.13
N SER A 38 12.40 22.31 15.33
CA SER A 38 13.14 23.56 15.44
C SER A 38 14.58 23.34 14.93
N PRO A 39 15.24 24.37 14.36
CA PRO A 39 16.63 24.26 13.91
C PRO A 39 17.57 23.73 15.01
N GLN A 40 17.26 24.04 16.28
CA GLN A 40 18.00 23.55 17.45
C GLN A 40 17.81 22.04 17.68
N ARG A 41 16.65 21.48 17.35
CA ARG A 41 16.34 20.05 17.50
C ARG A 41 17.08 19.19 16.46
N LEU A 42 17.17 19.66 15.22
CA LEU A 42 17.92 19.01 14.14
C LEU A 42 19.42 18.89 14.43
N LEU A 43 19.96 19.78 15.28
CA LEU A 43 21.38 19.79 15.67
C LEU A 43 21.66 19.00 16.96
N SER A 44 20.63 18.63 17.72
CA SER A 44 20.79 18.07 19.08
C SER A 44 20.32 16.63 19.24
N VAL A 45 19.45 16.15 18.35
CA VAL A 45 18.98 14.75 18.37
C VAL A 45 19.69 13.99 17.25
N PRO A 46 20.58 13.02 17.56
CA PRO A 46 21.12 12.16 16.52
C PRO A 46 19.98 11.34 15.89
N LEU A 47 19.97 11.26 14.56
CA LEU A 47 19.07 10.36 13.86
C LEU A 47 19.36 8.92 14.30
N THR A 48 18.32 8.20 14.67
CA THR A 48 18.40 6.78 15.01
C THR A 48 18.10 5.96 13.76
N ASP A 49 18.50 4.69 13.76
CA ASP A 49 18.16 3.79 12.64
C ASP A 49 16.65 3.70 12.43
N GLU A 50 15.87 3.72 13.52
CA GLU A 50 14.40 3.78 13.46
C GLU A 50 13.88 5.03 12.74
N HIS A 51 14.45 6.21 13.01
CA HIS A 51 14.08 7.43 12.30
C HIS A 51 14.38 7.32 10.79
N CYS A 52 15.53 6.72 10.44
CA CYS A 52 15.89 6.47 9.04
C CYS A 52 14.91 5.53 8.34
N VAL A 53 14.50 4.44 9.01
CA VAL A 53 13.52 3.46 8.48
C VAL A 53 12.15 4.11 8.31
N ILE A 54 11.66 4.89 9.28
CA ILE A 54 10.38 5.61 9.16
C ILE A 54 10.42 6.60 8.00
N MET A 55 11.50 7.38 7.89
CA MET A 55 11.66 8.35 6.81
C MET A 55 11.67 7.63 5.46
N LEU A 56 12.46 6.55 5.31
CA LEU A 56 12.54 5.75 4.10
C LEU A 56 11.17 5.19 3.70
N ARG A 57 10.43 4.60 4.64
CA ARG A 57 9.07 4.07 4.43
C ARG A 57 8.14 5.15 3.90
N ARG A 58 8.14 6.34 4.51
CA ARG A 58 7.32 7.48 4.08
C ARG A 58 7.70 7.98 2.68
N CYS A 59 9.00 8.03 2.37
CA CYS A 59 9.49 8.41 1.04
C CYS A 59 9.01 7.45 -0.04
N ILE A 60 9.19 6.15 0.18
CA ILE A 60 8.75 5.11 -0.75
C ILE A 60 7.24 5.19 -0.95
N LYS A 61 6.48 5.32 0.14
CA LYS A 61 5.02 5.41 0.10
C LYS A 61 4.53 6.56 -0.76
N ILE A 62 4.98 7.77 -0.51
CA ILE A 62 4.55 8.95 -1.29
C ILE A 62 5.00 8.83 -2.74
N LEU A 63 6.25 8.39 -2.99
CA LEU A 63 6.73 8.18 -4.36
C LEU A 63 5.82 7.21 -5.13
N LEU A 64 5.49 6.07 -4.54
CA LEU A 64 4.62 5.08 -5.17
C LEU A 64 3.17 5.59 -5.33
N HIS A 65 2.67 6.39 -4.38
CA HIS A 65 1.36 7.03 -4.46
C HIS A 65 1.27 7.98 -5.67
N GLU A 66 2.23 8.89 -5.80
CA GLU A 66 2.28 9.84 -6.92
C GLU A 66 2.50 9.12 -8.26
N LEU A 67 3.32 8.06 -8.28
CA LEU A 67 3.46 7.20 -9.46
C LEU A 67 2.13 6.55 -9.85
N GLY A 68 1.33 6.11 -8.87
CA GLY A 68 -0.01 5.58 -9.10
C GLY A 68 -0.91 6.60 -9.82
N HIS A 69 -0.83 7.88 -9.45
CA HIS A 69 -1.54 8.95 -10.15
C HIS A 69 -1.08 9.14 -11.59
N LEU A 70 0.20 8.90 -11.92
CA LEU A 70 0.69 8.94 -13.30
C LEU A 70 0.08 7.83 -14.16
N PHE A 71 -0.26 6.68 -13.56
CA PHE A 71 -0.98 5.59 -14.22
C PHE A 71 -2.51 5.73 -14.15
N GLY A 72 -3.02 6.91 -13.75
CA GLY A 72 -4.45 7.21 -13.74
C GLY A 72 -5.22 6.67 -12.54
N LEU A 73 -4.55 6.16 -11.51
CA LEU A 73 -5.21 5.80 -10.26
C LEU A 73 -5.63 7.07 -9.53
N LYS A 74 -6.92 7.17 -9.17
CA LYS A 74 -7.42 8.19 -8.24
C LYS A 74 -7.31 7.68 -6.81
N HIS A 75 -7.49 8.57 -5.84
CA HIS A 75 -7.59 8.19 -4.44
C HIS A 75 -8.59 7.05 -4.24
N CYS A 76 -8.18 6.04 -3.46
CA CYS A 76 -8.98 4.88 -3.12
C CYS A 76 -9.77 5.15 -1.84
N ILE A 77 -11.07 4.80 -1.84
CA ILE A 77 -11.97 4.92 -0.69
C ILE A 77 -12.56 3.57 -0.25
N TYR A 78 -12.14 2.48 -0.90
CA TYR A 78 -12.78 1.16 -0.73
C TYR A 78 -12.10 0.29 0.34
N TYR A 79 -10.77 0.38 0.46
CA TYR A 79 -9.96 -0.46 1.33
C TYR A 79 -8.74 0.33 1.82
N VAL A 80 -8.05 -0.20 2.84
CA VAL A 80 -6.68 0.20 3.16
C VAL A 80 -5.80 -0.06 1.93
N CYS A 81 -5.16 0.99 1.44
CA CYS A 81 -4.49 1.01 0.15
C CYS A 81 -3.42 2.09 0.13
N LEU A 82 -2.32 1.83 -0.56
CA LEU A 82 -1.33 2.85 -0.94
C LEU A 82 -1.96 4.12 -1.53
N MET A 83 -3.05 3.97 -2.31
CA MET A 83 -3.73 5.11 -2.95
C MET A 83 -4.77 5.80 -2.06
N ASN A 84 -4.85 5.55 -0.75
CA ASN A 84 -5.75 6.34 0.11
C ASN A 84 -5.26 7.80 0.18
N GLY A 85 -6.17 8.77 0.19
CA GLY A 85 -5.79 10.15 0.51
C GLY A 85 -5.41 10.29 1.99
N ALA A 86 -4.49 11.20 2.32
CA ALA A 86 -4.15 11.54 3.70
C ALA A 86 -4.12 13.06 3.89
N ASN A 87 -4.79 13.53 4.94
CA ASN A 87 -4.79 14.94 5.34
C ASN A 87 -3.83 15.23 6.50
N ASN A 88 -3.27 14.20 7.13
CA ASN A 88 -2.32 14.32 8.23
C ASN A 88 -1.36 13.12 8.30
N GLN A 89 -0.33 13.26 9.15
CA GLN A 89 0.74 12.26 9.26
C GLN A 89 0.26 10.91 9.78
N ILE A 90 -0.73 10.90 10.67
CA ILE A 90 -1.27 9.66 11.25
C ILE A 90 -1.99 8.85 10.16
N GLU A 91 -2.77 9.52 9.32
CA GLU A 91 -3.42 8.89 8.16
C GLU A 91 -2.39 8.35 7.17
N MET A 92 -1.36 9.15 6.84
CA MET A 92 -0.28 8.73 5.93
C MET A 92 0.50 7.54 6.46
N ASP A 93 0.79 7.50 7.77
CA ASP A 93 1.53 6.39 8.38
C ASP A 93 0.71 5.09 8.42
N ARG A 94 -0.62 5.16 8.59
CA ARG A 94 -1.53 4.00 8.58
C ARG A 94 -1.72 3.33 7.21
N GLN A 95 -1.40 4.01 6.13
CA GLN A 95 -1.51 3.45 4.78
C GLN A 95 -0.46 2.35 4.54
N THR A 96 -0.72 1.45 3.59
CA THR A 96 0.20 0.37 3.25
C THR A 96 1.13 0.77 2.09
N LEU A 97 2.21 0.01 1.84
CA LEU A 97 3.01 0.21 0.62
C LEU A 97 2.42 -0.49 -0.63
N TYR A 98 1.43 -1.37 -0.44
CA TYR A 98 0.83 -2.14 -1.53
C TYR A 98 -0.55 -1.60 -1.94
N LEU A 99 -0.93 -1.90 -3.18
CA LEU A 99 -2.26 -1.59 -3.71
C LEU A 99 -3.29 -2.60 -3.21
N CYS A 100 -4.49 -2.13 -2.86
CA CYS A 100 -5.63 -3.03 -2.61
C CYS A 100 -6.04 -3.78 -3.90
N PRO A 101 -6.82 -4.88 -3.82
CA PRO A 101 -7.19 -5.68 -4.98
C PRO A 101 -7.84 -4.88 -6.12
N ILE A 102 -8.63 -3.84 -5.80
CA ILE A 102 -9.25 -2.97 -6.80
C ILE A 102 -8.19 -2.14 -7.54
N CYS A 103 -7.30 -1.44 -6.81
CA CYS A 103 -6.29 -0.59 -7.43
C CYS A 103 -5.22 -1.41 -8.15
N LEU A 104 -4.88 -2.59 -7.62
CA LEU A 104 -3.99 -3.53 -8.28
C LEU A 104 -4.58 -3.99 -9.61
N ARG A 105 -5.88 -4.34 -9.65
CA ARG A 105 -6.56 -4.73 -10.89
C ARG A 105 -6.61 -3.59 -11.92
N LYS A 106 -6.85 -2.35 -11.47
CA LYS A 106 -6.79 -1.15 -12.33
C LYS A 106 -5.40 -0.99 -12.95
N LEU A 107 -4.35 -1.05 -12.14
CA LEU A 107 -2.97 -0.93 -12.64
C LEU A 107 -2.60 -2.08 -13.58
N TYR A 108 -2.96 -3.31 -13.23
CA TYR A 108 -2.73 -4.49 -14.06
C TYR A 108 -3.43 -4.39 -15.42
N SER A 109 -4.63 -3.80 -15.47
CA SER A 109 -5.35 -3.61 -16.75
C SER A 109 -4.61 -2.71 -17.73
N THR A 110 -3.72 -1.84 -17.23
CA THR A 110 -2.89 -0.95 -18.03
C THR A 110 -1.53 -1.57 -18.37
N LEU A 111 -0.88 -2.24 -17.41
CA LEU A 111 0.53 -2.63 -17.50
C LEU A 111 0.78 -4.13 -17.73
N GLN A 112 -0.17 -5.00 -17.41
CA GLN A 112 -0.09 -6.47 -17.57
C GLN A 112 1.21 -7.10 -17.00
N PHE A 113 1.70 -6.60 -15.88
CA PHE A 113 2.94 -7.07 -15.22
C PHE A 113 2.73 -8.37 -14.42
N ASP A 114 3.83 -9.06 -14.11
CA ASP A 114 3.79 -10.23 -13.22
C ASP A 114 3.54 -9.79 -11.76
N VAL A 115 2.30 -10.00 -11.32
CA VAL A 115 1.84 -9.67 -9.96
C VAL A 115 2.60 -10.46 -8.90
N ARG A 116 2.94 -11.73 -9.18
CA ARG A 116 3.66 -12.58 -8.23
C ARG A 116 5.07 -12.05 -8.05
N HIS A 117 5.76 -11.79 -9.15
CA HIS A 117 7.11 -11.22 -9.10
C HIS A 117 7.15 -9.86 -8.39
N MET A 118 6.12 -9.02 -8.57
CA MET A 118 5.97 -7.77 -7.83
C MET A 118 5.91 -8.01 -6.31
N TYR A 119 5.09 -8.96 -5.84
CA TYR A 119 4.99 -9.27 -4.41
C TYR A 119 6.26 -9.92 -3.84
N GLU A 120 6.95 -10.76 -4.62
CA GLU A 120 8.27 -11.31 -4.23
C GLU A 120 9.29 -10.17 -4.03
N ASN A 121 9.30 -9.18 -4.92
CA ASN A 121 10.15 -7.98 -4.77
C ASN A 121 9.77 -7.12 -3.57
N PHE A 122 8.47 -7.01 -3.25
CA PHE A 122 8.03 -6.34 -2.03
C PHE A 122 8.57 -7.07 -0.80
N VAL A 123 8.38 -8.39 -0.67
CA VAL A 123 8.92 -9.15 0.47
C VAL A 123 10.41 -8.89 0.67
N ASN A 124 11.20 -8.99 -0.41
CA ASN A 124 12.63 -8.69 -0.37
C ASN A 124 12.93 -7.25 0.09
N LEU A 125 12.16 -6.26 -0.37
CA LEU A 125 12.31 -4.87 0.04
C LEU A 125 12.06 -4.70 1.55
N TYR A 126 11.02 -5.35 2.08
CA TYR A 126 10.70 -5.30 3.51
C TYR A 126 11.82 -5.92 4.35
N GLU A 127 12.36 -7.06 3.93
CA GLU A 127 13.46 -7.74 4.60
C GLU A 127 14.77 -6.92 4.58
N ILE A 128 15.15 -6.37 3.42
CA ILE A 128 16.40 -5.63 3.25
C ILE A 128 16.41 -4.33 4.08
N TYR A 129 15.28 -3.63 4.11
CA TYR A 129 15.20 -2.29 4.71
C TYR A 129 14.52 -2.28 6.08
N GLY A 130 14.14 -3.44 6.62
CA GLY A 130 13.46 -3.56 7.91
C GLY A 130 12.15 -2.79 7.95
N LEU A 131 11.38 -2.79 6.84
CA LEU A 131 10.15 -2.00 6.71
C LEU A 131 8.93 -2.68 7.35
N GLU A 132 9.14 -3.59 8.29
CA GLU A 132 8.10 -4.44 8.88
C GLU A 132 6.81 -3.65 9.15
N GLU A 133 5.72 -4.11 8.53
CA GLU A 133 4.41 -3.52 8.77
C GLU A 133 3.87 -4.03 10.11
N GLU A 134 3.15 -3.16 10.81
CA GLU A 134 2.30 -3.58 11.92
C GLU A 134 1.28 -4.58 11.36
N HIS A 135 1.41 -5.84 11.77
CA HIS A 135 0.47 -6.96 11.63
C HIS A 135 -0.65 -6.77 10.59
N LEU A 136 -0.48 -7.35 9.40
CA LEU A 136 -1.57 -7.45 8.42
C LEU A 136 -2.72 -8.27 9.01
N ASP A 137 -3.77 -7.60 9.47
CA ASP A 137 -5.01 -8.24 9.91
C ASP A 137 -6.02 -8.25 8.76
N ILE A 138 -6.16 -9.41 8.11
CA ILE A 138 -7.09 -9.60 7.00
C ILE A 138 -8.48 -9.87 7.59
N THR A 139 -9.30 -8.84 7.62
CA THR A 139 -10.73 -8.97 7.94
C THR A 139 -11.53 -8.94 6.65
N SER A 140 -12.47 -9.87 6.50
CA SER A 140 -13.38 -9.91 5.36
C SER A 140 -14.81 -9.90 5.85
N GLU A 141 -15.61 -8.96 5.35
CA GLU A 141 -17.05 -8.91 5.60
C GLU A 141 -17.81 -9.31 4.32
N PRO A 142 -18.81 -10.21 4.42
CA PRO A 142 -19.69 -10.50 3.29
C PRO A 142 -20.40 -9.21 2.85
N THR A 143 -20.48 -8.95 1.56
CA THR A 143 -21.42 -7.94 1.06
C THR A 143 -22.83 -8.44 1.33
N SER A 144 -23.59 -7.74 2.17
CA SER A 144 -25.00 -8.05 2.41
C SER A 144 -25.74 -8.03 1.07
N ASP A 145 -26.56 -9.06 0.84
CA ASP A 145 -27.45 -9.20 -0.32
C ASP A 145 -26.81 -9.61 -1.67
N VAL A 146 -25.50 -9.93 -1.70
CA VAL A 146 -24.83 -10.43 -2.92
C VAL A 146 -24.20 -11.81 -2.68
N THR A 147 -24.79 -12.85 -3.27
CA THR A 147 -24.21 -14.20 -3.31
C THR A 147 -23.25 -14.32 -4.51
N GLY A 148 -22.02 -13.85 -4.34
CA GLY A 148 -20.95 -14.10 -5.32
C GLY A 148 -20.42 -15.54 -5.25
N PHE A 149 -19.98 -16.07 -6.39
CA PHE A 149 -19.12 -17.26 -6.47
C PHE A 149 -17.68 -16.85 -6.13
N PHE A 150 -17.04 -17.59 -5.22
CA PHE A 150 -15.62 -17.44 -4.94
C PHE A 150 -14.98 -18.82 -5.07
N GLU A 151 -14.17 -18.98 -6.11
CA GLU A 151 -13.45 -20.20 -6.44
C GLU A 151 -11.97 -19.87 -6.57
N VAL A 152 -11.13 -20.67 -5.92
CA VAL A 152 -9.67 -20.56 -6.01
C VAL A 152 -9.14 -21.84 -6.64
N THR A 153 -8.50 -21.70 -7.78
CA THR A 153 -7.88 -22.79 -8.52
C THR A 153 -6.38 -22.56 -8.56
N VAL A 154 -5.60 -23.56 -8.17
CA VAL A 154 -4.14 -23.53 -8.21
C VAL A 154 -3.69 -24.67 -9.13
N ASP A 155 -2.92 -24.34 -10.18
CA ASP A 155 -2.45 -25.28 -11.20
C ASP A 155 -3.57 -26.19 -11.78
N GLY A 156 -4.71 -25.57 -12.11
CA GLY A 156 -5.87 -26.29 -12.65
C GLY A 156 -6.68 -27.11 -11.64
N LYS A 157 -6.25 -27.20 -10.37
CA LYS A 157 -6.98 -27.88 -9.28
C LYS A 157 -7.78 -26.89 -8.45
N LEU A 158 -9.08 -27.15 -8.27
CA LEU A 158 -9.95 -26.37 -7.38
C LEU A 158 -9.54 -26.61 -5.92
N VAL A 159 -9.17 -25.54 -5.21
CA VAL A 159 -8.66 -25.57 -3.83
C VAL A 159 -9.66 -25.01 -2.84
N HIS A 160 -10.43 -23.99 -3.23
CA HIS A 160 -11.48 -23.39 -2.40
C HIS A 160 -12.70 -23.09 -3.25
N SER A 161 -13.89 -23.45 -2.78
CA SER A 161 -15.14 -23.22 -3.49
C SER A 161 -16.26 -22.87 -2.54
N LYS A 162 -16.70 -21.61 -2.61
CA LYS A 162 -17.90 -21.18 -1.89
C LYS A 162 -19.15 -21.96 -2.36
N LYS A 163 -19.17 -22.37 -3.63
CA LYS A 163 -20.26 -23.16 -4.21
C LYS A 163 -20.33 -24.57 -3.63
N ASP A 164 -19.18 -25.16 -3.31
CA ASP A 164 -19.07 -26.51 -2.74
C ASP A 164 -19.07 -26.50 -1.20
N GLY A 165 -19.40 -25.36 -0.59
CA GLY A 165 -19.63 -25.25 0.86
C GLY A 165 -18.45 -24.73 1.68
N ASP A 166 -17.31 -24.36 1.07
CA ASP A 166 -16.16 -23.82 1.81
C ASP A 166 -16.45 -22.42 2.41
N GLY A 167 -17.52 -21.75 1.96
CA GLY A 167 -17.87 -20.40 2.37
C GLY A 167 -16.86 -19.35 1.88
N LEU A 168 -16.78 -18.22 2.58
CA LEU A 168 -15.74 -17.21 2.32
C LEU A 168 -14.39 -17.66 2.88
N PRO A 169 -13.25 -17.22 2.31
CA PRO A 169 -11.91 -17.51 2.83
C PRO A 169 -11.57 -16.55 3.98
N ASP A 170 -12.39 -16.57 5.02
CA ASP A 170 -12.46 -15.57 6.10
C ASP A 170 -11.84 -16.06 7.42
N THR A 171 -11.33 -17.29 7.44
CA THR A 171 -10.65 -17.87 8.59
C THR A 171 -9.22 -18.24 8.24
N LYS A 172 -8.34 -18.23 9.25
CA LYS A 172 -6.95 -18.64 9.09
C LYS A 172 -6.82 -20.05 8.49
N GLU A 173 -7.60 -21.02 8.95
CA GLU A 173 -7.57 -22.39 8.41
C GLU A 173 -7.91 -22.46 6.92
N LYS A 174 -8.93 -21.71 6.48
CA LYS A 174 -9.30 -21.66 5.06
C LYS A 174 -8.22 -20.96 4.24
N MET A 175 -7.59 -19.94 4.80
CA MET A 175 -6.49 -19.27 4.11
C MET A 175 -5.24 -20.14 4.02
N ASP A 176 -4.85 -20.80 5.11
CA ASP A 176 -3.71 -21.71 5.16
C ASP A 176 -3.87 -22.86 4.14
N LYS A 177 -5.10 -23.37 3.95
CA LYS A 177 -5.42 -24.36 2.89
C LYS A 177 -5.07 -23.84 1.49
N ILE A 178 -5.43 -22.60 1.18
CA ILE A 178 -5.14 -21.98 -0.12
C ILE A 178 -3.64 -21.72 -0.26
N VAL A 179 -3.00 -21.13 0.75
CA VAL A 179 -1.57 -20.80 0.76
C VAL A 179 -0.73 -22.05 0.55
N LYS A 180 -1.02 -23.12 1.30
CA LYS A 180 -0.33 -24.40 1.17
C LYS A 180 -0.43 -24.97 -0.25
N ALA A 181 -1.61 -24.90 -0.87
CA ALA A 181 -1.76 -25.36 -2.26
C ALA A 181 -0.93 -24.53 -3.25
N VAL A 182 -0.81 -23.22 -3.04
CA VAL A 182 0.06 -22.34 -3.83
C VAL A 182 1.54 -22.67 -3.64
N GLU A 183 1.96 -22.98 -2.41
CA GLU A 183 3.34 -23.39 -2.09
C GLU A 183 3.70 -24.74 -2.73
N GLU A 184 2.79 -25.71 -2.69
CA GLU A 184 2.98 -27.04 -3.29
C GLU A 184 2.98 -27.01 -4.83
N ALA A 185 2.44 -25.95 -5.44
CA ALA A 185 2.42 -25.74 -6.89
C ALA A 185 3.64 -24.97 -7.42
N LYS A 186 4.61 -24.62 -6.57
CA LYS A 186 5.90 -24.05 -6.98
C LYS A 186 6.87 -25.12 -7.46
#